data_AF-A0A7S1RTN8-F1
#
_entry.id   AF-A0A7S1RTN8-F1
#
_cell.length_a   1.000
_cell.length_b   1.000
_cell.length_c   1.000
_cell.angle_alpha   90.00
_cell.angle_beta   90.00
_cell.angle_gamma   90.00
#
_symmetry.space_group_name_H-M   'P 1'
#
loop_
_entity.id
_entity.type
_entity.pdbx_description
1 polymer ?
#
loop_
_entity_poly.entity_id
_entity_poly.type
_entity_poly.pdbx_seq_one_letter_code
_entity_poly.pdbx_strand_id
1 'polypeptide(L)'
;GVLTSPSHCTRFRGFDPRIYHPIDSIPSDAVILLLIDGVSTAAHLGLPLRWCVLLPMEILCLASYGLTVFTGASGEDLHTGIYCLAFLTAITIAGSLSKREHEYGEREVWTDLLNEKSLRCE
;
A
#
# COMPACT_ATOMS: atom_id res chain seq x y z
N GLY A 1 -4.96 -2.72 -21.93
CA GLY A 1 -5.14 -1.56 -22.83
C GLY A 1 -5.59 -0.34 -22.05
N VAL A 2 -4.72 0.21 -21.18
CA VAL A 2 -5.02 1.40 -20.35
C VAL A 2 -4.47 2.68 -21.01
N LEU A 3 -3.46 2.55 -21.88
CA LEU A 3 -2.78 3.68 -22.54
C LEU A 3 -3.58 4.34 -23.68
N THR A 4 -4.74 3.81 -24.07
CA THR A 4 -5.56 4.36 -25.17
C THR A 4 -6.79 5.13 -24.68
N SER A 5 -6.95 5.32 -23.37
CA SER A 5 -8.08 6.12 -22.86
C SER A 5 -7.89 7.60 -23.25
N PRO A 6 -8.89 8.25 -23.88
CA PRO A 6 -8.83 9.66 -24.27
C PRO A 6 -8.42 10.61 -23.13
N SER A 7 -8.82 10.26 -21.91
CA SER A 7 -8.55 11.02 -20.67
C SER A 7 -7.07 11.07 -20.28
N HIS A 8 -6.28 10.04 -20.59
CA HIS A 8 -4.82 10.07 -20.35
C HIS A 8 -4.12 10.96 -21.37
N CYS A 9 -4.57 10.95 -22.63
CA CYS A 9 -3.99 11.78 -23.68
C CYS A 9 -4.21 13.28 -23.46
N THR A 10 -5.36 13.69 -22.90
CA THR A 10 -5.63 15.10 -22.57
C THR A 10 -4.73 15.61 -21.47
N ARG A 11 -4.40 14.77 -20.48
CA ARG A 11 -3.55 15.13 -19.35
C ARG A 11 -2.09 15.34 -19.75
N PHE A 12 -1.55 14.52 -20.64
CA PHE A 12 -0.22 14.73 -21.23
C PHE A 12 -0.10 16.05 -22.03
N ARG A 13 -1.23 16.57 -22.50
CA ARG A 13 -1.29 17.86 -23.21
C ARG A 13 -1.50 19.05 -22.28
N GLY A 14 -1.52 18.84 -20.95
CA GLY A 14 -1.71 19.89 -19.95
C GLY A 14 -3.16 20.36 -19.79
N PHE A 15 -4.13 19.66 -20.37
CA PHE A 15 -5.54 19.96 -20.16
C PHE A 15 -6.09 19.18 -19.00
N ASP A 16 -6.92 19.83 -18.19
CA ASP A 16 -7.65 19.19 -17.11
C ASP A 16 -8.73 18.26 -17.69
N PRO A 17 -8.61 16.92 -17.51
CA PRO A 17 -9.56 15.96 -18.05
C PRO A 17 -10.98 16.12 -17.47
N ARG A 18 -11.13 16.75 -16.30
CA ARG A 18 -12.42 16.99 -15.65
C ARG A 18 -13.31 17.97 -16.42
N ILE A 19 -12.72 18.78 -17.29
CA ILE A 19 -13.45 19.75 -18.13
C ILE A 19 -14.12 19.05 -19.31
N TYR A 20 -13.53 17.97 -19.83
CA TYR A 20 -13.92 17.34 -21.08
C TYR A 20 -14.68 16.02 -20.91
N HIS A 21 -14.57 15.39 -19.74
CA HIS A 21 -15.22 14.12 -19.44
C HIS A 21 -16.21 14.26 -18.29
N PRO A 22 -17.43 13.70 -18.40
CA PRO A 22 -18.39 13.69 -17.31
C PRO A 22 -17.78 13.00 -16.08
N ILE A 23 -17.97 13.59 -14.90
CA ILE A 23 -17.39 13.18 -13.61
C ILE A 23 -17.61 11.69 -13.34
N ASP A 24 -18.72 11.12 -13.82
CA ASP A 24 -19.08 9.70 -13.64
C ASP A 24 -18.21 8.71 -14.45
N SER A 25 -17.35 9.20 -15.35
CA SER A 25 -16.52 8.37 -16.23
C SER A 25 -15.06 8.28 -15.82
N ILE A 26 -14.63 9.03 -14.80
CA ILE A 26 -13.27 8.94 -14.27
C ILE A 26 -13.26 7.86 -13.18
N PRO A 27 -12.59 6.71 -13.40
CA PRO A 27 -12.50 5.69 -12.37
C PRO A 27 -11.74 6.26 -11.17
N SER A 28 -12.38 6.23 -9.99
CA SER A 28 -11.74 6.67 -8.75
C SER A 28 -10.55 5.77 -8.41
N ASP A 29 -9.47 6.39 -7.93
CA ASP A 29 -8.27 5.69 -7.45
C ASP A 29 -8.57 4.74 -6.28
N ALA A 30 -9.77 4.83 -5.67
CA ALA A 30 -10.23 3.96 -4.60
C ALA A 30 -10.09 2.46 -4.92
N VAL A 31 -10.33 2.04 -6.17
CA VAL A 31 -10.19 0.63 -6.56
C VAL A 31 -8.72 0.19 -6.51
N ILE A 32 -7.80 1.04 -6.97
CA ILE A 32 -6.35 0.77 -6.96
C ILE A 32 -5.86 0.71 -5.51
N LEU A 33 -6.27 1.68 -4.69
CA LEU A 33 -5.92 1.73 -3.27
C LEU A 33 -6.48 0.51 -2.52
N LEU A 34 -7.70 0.10 -2.81
CA LEU A 34 -8.32 -1.09 -2.21
C LEU A 34 -7.61 -2.39 -2.62
N LEU A 35 -7.13 -2.48 -3.86
CA LEU A 35 -6.32 -3.62 -4.30
C LEU A 35 -4.97 -3.66 -3.60
N ILE A 36 -4.31 -2.50 -3.45
CA ILE A 36 -3.05 -2.40 -2.71
C ILE A 36 -3.24 -2.82 -1.26
N ASP A 37 -4.29 -2.30 -0.62
CA ASP A 37 -4.64 -2.64 0.77
C ASP A 37 -4.95 -4.13 0.90
N GLY A 38 -5.81 -4.68 0.04
CA GLY A 38 -6.17 -6.09 0.04
C GLY A 38 -4.99 -7.04 -0.16
N VAL A 39 -4.06 -6.73 -1.08
CA VAL A 39 -2.84 -7.52 -1.28
C VAL A 39 -1.94 -7.43 -0.04
N SER A 40 -1.80 -6.23 0.54
CA SER A 40 -1.05 -6.02 1.77
C SER A 40 -1.63 -6.86 2.91
N THR A 41 -2.94 -6.76 3.18
CA THR A 41 -3.65 -7.55 4.19
C THR A 41 -3.54 -9.05 3.93
N ALA A 42 -3.72 -9.51 2.69
CA ALA A 42 -3.62 -10.92 2.36
C ALA A 42 -2.20 -11.47 2.58
N ALA A 43 -1.16 -10.67 2.26
CA ALA A 43 0.22 -11.05 2.54
C ALA A 43 0.50 -11.15 4.05
N HIS A 44 -0.14 -10.31 4.87
CA HIS A 44 -0.05 -10.39 6.33
C HIS A 44 -0.71 -11.65 6.90
N LEU A 45 -1.92 -11.96 6.44
CA LEU A 45 -2.70 -13.06 7.01
C LEU A 45 -2.25 -14.42 6.47
N GLY A 46 -1.87 -14.48 5.21
CA GLY A 46 -1.66 -15.73 4.48
C GLY A 46 -0.26 -16.33 4.64
N LEU A 47 0.72 -15.53 5.04
CA LEU A 47 2.10 -16.00 5.09
C LEU A 47 2.75 -15.60 6.42
N PRO A 48 3.43 -16.53 7.13
CA PRO A 48 4.33 -16.21 8.24
C PRO A 48 5.61 -15.55 7.68
N LEU A 49 5.45 -14.47 6.91
CA LEU A 49 6.54 -13.76 6.28
C LEU A 49 7.28 -12.95 7.31
N ARG A 50 8.59 -13.17 7.35
CA ARG A 50 9.53 -12.34 8.11
C ARG A 50 9.50 -10.91 7.56
N TRP A 51 9.74 -9.93 8.44
CA TRP A 51 9.97 -8.50 8.13
C TRP A 51 10.73 -8.24 6.83
N CYS A 52 11.75 -9.06 6.57
CA CYS A 52 12.63 -8.94 5.43
C CYS A 52 11.91 -8.98 4.08
N VAL A 53 10.76 -9.65 3.98
CA VAL A 53 9.97 -9.74 2.73
C VAL A 53 8.79 -8.77 2.74
N LEU A 54 8.25 -8.49 3.92
CA LEU A 54 7.10 -7.63 4.06
C LEU A 54 7.42 -6.17 3.70
N LEU A 55 8.54 -5.66 4.22
CA LEU A 55 8.97 -4.28 3.99
C LEU A 55 9.23 -3.96 2.50
N PRO A 56 9.97 -4.77 1.72
CA PRO A 56 10.12 -4.50 0.29
C PRO A 56 8.79 -4.61 -0.47
N MET A 57 7.85 -5.46 -0.04
CA MET A 57 6.52 -5.53 -0.66
C MET A 57 5.73 -4.24 -0.41
N GLU A 58 5.70 -3.73 0.82
CA GLU A 58 5.08 -2.44 1.16
C GLU A 58 5.69 -1.28 0.36
N ILE A 59 7.02 -1.26 0.20
CA ILE A 59 7.72 -0.27 -0.63
C ILE A 59 7.31 -0.39 -2.10
N LEU A 60 7.20 -1.61 -2.64
CA LEU A 60 6.76 -1.83 -4.02
C LEU A 60 5.32 -1.35 -4.24
N CYS A 61 4.43 -1.57 -3.26
CA CYS A 61 3.07 -1.05 -3.30
C CYS A 61 3.05 0.49 -3.35
N LEU A 62 3.77 1.15 -2.45
CA LEU A 62 3.89 2.62 -2.44
C LEU A 62 4.51 3.15 -3.73
N ALA A 63 5.57 2.51 -4.22
CA ALA A 63 6.25 2.89 -5.46
C ALA A 63 5.32 2.73 -6.67
N SER A 64 4.51 1.67 -6.71
CA SER A 64 3.55 1.44 -7.79
C SER A 64 2.49 2.55 -7.85
N TYR A 65 1.95 2.96 -6.69
CA TYR A 65 1.00 4.07 -6.63
C TYR A 65 1.67 5.40 -6.96
N GLY A 66 2.87 5.66 -6.42
CA GLY A 66 3.66 6.83 -6.76
C GLY A 66 3.91 6.95 -8.27
N LEU A 67 4.27 5.85 -8.93
CA LEU A 67 4.44 5.80 -10.38
C LEU A 67 3.15 6.21 -11.10
N THR A 68 1.98 5.72 -10.67
CA THR A 68 0.69 6.11 -11.30
C THR A 68 0.38 7.60 -11.14
N VAL A 69 0.72 8.20 -10.01
CA VAL A 69 0.51 9.64 -9.76
C VAL A 69 1.46 10.48 -10.64
N PHE A 70 2.76 10.16 -10.66
CA PHE A 70 3.76 10.96 -11.38
C PHE A 70 3.72 10.78 -12.91
N THR A 71 3.27 9.62 -13.39
CA THR A 71 3.11 9.38 -14.84
C THR A 71 1.79 9.92 -15.40
N GLY A 72 0.90 10.45 -14.55
CA GLY A 72 -0.43 10.91 -14.96
C GLY A 72 -1.39 9.76 -15.34
N ALA A 73 -1.06 8.54 -14.93
CA ALA A 73 -1.90 7.35 -15.10
C ALA A 73 -3.03 7.27 -14.05
N SER A 74 -2.96 8.06 -12.98
CA SER A 74 -4.07 8.25 -12.05
C SER A 74 -5.22 9.03 -12.71
N GLY A 75 -6.46 8.75 -12.31
CA GLY A 75 -7.64 9.53 -12.71
C GLY A 75 -7.80 10.83 -11.91
N GLU A 76 -7.12 10.94 -10.78
CA GLU A 76 -7.24 12.03 -9.82
C GLU A 76 -6.30 13.20 -10.13
N ASP A 77 -6.66 14.42 -9.72
CA ASP A 77 -5.78 15.59 -9.86
C ASP A 77 -4.43 15.37 -9.16
N LEU A 78 -3.39 16.06 -9.63
CA LEU A 78 -2.04 15.89 -9.09
C LEU A 78 -2.00 16.19 -7.58
N HIS A 79 -2.68 17.24 -7.13
CA HIS A 79 -2.77 17.58 -5.71
C HIS A 79 -3.44 16.48 -4.91
N THR A 80 -4.59 15.99 -5.36
CA THR A 80 -5.32 14.88 -4.72
C THR A 80 -4.48 13.62 -4.66
N GLY A 81 -3.84 13.24 -5.77
CA GLY A 81 -2.94 12.07 -5.83
C GLY A 81 -1.75 12.18 -4.86
N ILE A 82 -1.17 13.38 -4.70
CA ILE A 82 -0.11 13.63 -3.71
C ILE A 82 -0.64 13.47 -2.28
N TYR A 83 -1.82 14.00 -1.96
CA TYR A 83 -2.43 13.82 -0.63
C TYR A 83 -2.74 12.34 -0.34
N CYS A 84 -3.29 11.61 -1.31
CA CYS A 84 -3.54 10.18 -1.21
C CYS A 84 -2.23 9.40 -0.99
N LEU A 85 -1.17 9.73 -1.72
CA LEU A 85 0.14 9.10 -1.57
C LEU A 85 0.74 9.36 -0.18
N ALA A 86 0.64 10.60 0.31
CA ALA A 86 1.11 10.96 1.65
C ALA A 86 0.35 10.19 2.73
N PHE A 87 -0.97 10.09 2.61
CA PHE A 87 -1.82 9.35 3.53
C PHE A 87 -1.53 7.84 3.50
N LEU A 88 -1.42 7.26 2.31
CA LEU A 88 -1.04 5.86 2.11
C LEU A 88 0.33 5.55 2.74
N THR A 89 1.29 6.46 2.58
CA THR A 89 2.62 6.34 3.19
C THR A 89 2.53 6.37 4.72
N ALA A 90 1.76 7.30 5.29
CA ALA A 90 1.57 7.40 6.74
C ALA A 90 0.92 6.14 7.34
N ILE A 91 -0.13 5.62 6.70
CA ILE A 91 -0.77 4.36 7.11
C ILE A 91 0.20 3.20 7.00
N THR A 92 0.98 3.12 5.91
CA THR A 92 1.97 2.05 5.73
C THR A 92 2.98 2.08 6.86
N ILE A 93 3.57 3.24 7.18
CA ILE A 93 4.54 3.38 8.28
C ILE A 93 3.92 2.98 9.62
N ALA A 94 2.72 3.49 9.95
CA ALA A 94 2.03 3.14 11.18
C ALA A 94 1.75 1.63 11.26
N GLY A 95 1.33 1.03 10.15
CA GLY A 95 1.14 -0.41 10.03
C GLY A 95 2.45 -1.18 10.22
N SER A 96 3.55 -0.75 9.62
CA SER A 96 4.86 -1.38 9.79
C SER A 96 5.34 -1.28 11.25
N LEU A 97 5.11 -0.16 11.94
CA LEU A 97 5.44 -0.06 13.37
C LEU A 97 4.62 -1.01 14.24
N SER A 98 3.30 -1.06 14.01
CA SER A 98 2.39 -1.92 14.77
C SER A 98 2.72 -3.41 14.60
N LYS A 99 3.02 -3.85 13.38
CA LYS A 99 3.43 -5.24 13.14
C LYS A 99 4.75 -5.55 13.84
N ARG A 100 5.68 -4.58 13.92
CA ARG A 100 7.01 -4.80 14.52
C ARG A 100 6.88 -5.02 16.01
N GLU A 101 5.99 -4.28 16.65
CA GLU A 101 5.61 -4.48 18.05
C GLU A 101 4.98 -5.86 18.25
N HIS A 102 4.08 -6.29 17.36
CA HIS A 102 3.46 -7.61 17.44
C HIS A 102 4.48 -8.75 17.37
N GLU A 103 5.40 -8.72 16.39
CA GLU A 103 6.45 -9.74 16.28
C GLU A 103 7.38 -9.75 17.50
N TYR A 104 7.68 -8.58 18.07
CA TYR A 104 8.48 -8.51 19.30
C TYR A 104 7.76 -9.22 20.46
N GLY A 105 6.46 -8.96 20.63
CA GLY A 105 5.65 -9.62 21.65
C GLY A 105 5.55 -11.14 21.46
N GLU A 106 5.39 -11.62 20.21
CA GLU A 106 5.39 -13.07 19.93
C GLU A 106 6.73 -13.72 20.31
N ARG A 107 7.85 -13.05 20.05
CA ARG A 107 9.18 -13.56 20.39
C ARG A 107 9.41 -13.61 21.89
N GLU A 108 8.94 -12.60 22.63
CA GLU A 108 9.04 -12.56 24.09
C GLU A 108 8.26 -13.71 24.73
N VAL A 109 7.01 -13.91 24.31
CA VAL A 109 6.18 -15.03 24.76
C VAL A 109 6.82 -16.38 24.42
N TRP A 110 7.41 -16.49 23.22
CA TRP A 110 8.11 -17.72 22.82
C TRP A 110 9.35 -17.99 23.69
N THR A 111 10.13 -16.97 24.02
CA THR A 111 11.29 -17.13 24.91
C THR A 111 10.89 -17.52 26.32
N ASP A 112 9.81 -16.96 26.84
CA ASP A 112 9.30 -17.32 28.17
C ASP A 112 8.84 -18.77 28.22
N LEU A 113 8.12 -19.23 27.19
CA LEU A 113 7.71 -20.63 27.06
C LEU A 113 8.90 -21.60 27.01
N LEU A 114 10.00 -21.22 26.36
CA LEU A 114 11.22 -22.03 26.32
C LEU A 114 11.91 -22.08 27.70
N ASN A 115 11.96 -20.96 28.41
CA ASN A 115 12.51 -20.89 29.76
C ASN A 115 11.69 -21.73 30.76
N GLU A 116 10.36 -21.71 30.66
CA GLU A 116 9.53 -22.59 31.49
C GLU A 116 9.75 -24.07 31.20
N LYS A 117 10.01 -24.44 29.93
CA LYS A 117 10.29 -25.83 29.56
C LYS A 117 11.65 -26.30 30.06
N SER A 118 12.69 -25.47 29.99
CA SER A 118 14.02 -25.86 30.48
C SER A 118 14.01 -26.15 31.98
N LEU A 119 13.26 -25.37 32.77
CA LEU A 119 13.09 -25.58 34.22
C LEU A 119 12.37 -26.88 34.59
N ARG A 120 11.60 -27.49 33.67
CA ARG A 120 10.86 -28.75 33.92
C ARG A 120 11.62 -30.01 33.52
N CYS A 121 12.77 -29.85 32.85
CA CYS A 121 13.60 -30.95 32.38
C CYS A 121 14.85 -31.19 33.24
N GLU A 122 15.09 -30.38 34.27
CA GLU A 122 15.99 -30.63 35.40
C GLU A 122 15.21 -31.17 36.60
#